data_AF-A0A964LBA3-F1
#
_entry.id   AF-A0A964LBA3-F1
#
_cell.length_a   1.000
_cell.length_b   1.000
_cell.length_c   1.000
_cell.angle_alpha   90.00
_cell.angle_beta   90.00
_cell.angle_gamma   90.00
#
_symmetry.space_group_name_H-M   'P 1'
#
loop_
_entity.id
_entity.type
_entity.pdbx_description
1 polymer ?
#
loop_
_entity_poly.entity_id
_entity_poly.type
_entity_poly.pdbx_seq_one_letter_code
_entity_poly.pdbx_strand_id
1 'polypeptide(L)'
;MKKINLLGISGFAIIGLLTLEQPAQAHHRMGTGNASLLGGDLTDPNDAVKEKDKVNYGQDKSEDELKPMNGSWLRMKSAPNNPPGTPPHQRHPYQSWQGAPACAIFLNNPEKRKWYVGFRDGGNGGPTKDAPYYCAVEFKDAFVLTHFTITTASDMPGRDPKVWAIQGSKSGRDNDWTDIYRCDVKDRDSSPLREKPRSETTLFTAFTTADMAKVVTQADLKKLSAKLKDEKIDKADFALPKKAYPWFRIVIFSCFNPNSTTFDDFNRPPGFSLGQLELFGIQGVREKPAPVKVRAYDPPFIISAWSGPTASLERSKEHADCGIEIRGLAEK
;
A
#
# COMPACT_ATOMS: atom_id res chain seq x y z
N MET A 1 74.52 -17.85 10.44
CA MET A 1 73.59 -18.87 11.00
C MET A 1 72.56 -18.19 11.89
N LYS A 2 71.30 -18.12 11.45
CA LYS A 2 70.08 -18.27 12.25
C LYS A 2 68.88 -18.08 11.30
N LYS A 3 68.21 -19.19 10.99
CA LYS A 3 66.88 -19.19 10.36
C LYS A 3 65.87 -18.78 11.43
N ILE A 4 64.96 -17.88 11.09
CA ILE A 4 63.67 -17.78 11.75
C ILE A 4 62.62 -17.71 10.62
N ASN A 5 61.84 -18.78 10.53
CA ASN A 5 60.58 -18.81 9.80
C ASN A 5 59.57 -17.95 10.56
N LEU A 6 58.76 -17.16 9.85
CA LEU A 6 57.42 -16.86 10.31
C LEU A 6 56.46 -17.03 9.13
N LEU A 7 55.64 -18.06 9.26
CA LEU A 7 54.48 -18.36 8.45
C LEU A 7 53.33 -17.47 8.92
N GLY A 8 52.54 -16.95 7.98
CA GLY A 8 51.15 -16.52 8.21
C GLY A 8 50.92 -15.02 8.10
N ILE A 9 50.15 -14.60 7.11
CA ILE A 9 48.79 -14.06 7.28
C ILE A 9 48.10 -13.97 5.91
N SER A 10 47.04 -14.75 5.82
CA SER A 10 45.76 -14.54 5.14
C SER A 10 45.71 -14.06 3.69
N GLY A 11 45.16 -14.95 2.85
CA GLY A 11 44.71 -14.64 1.51
C GLY A 11 43.63 -13.56 1.48
N PHE A 12 43.80 -12.63 0.56
CA PHE A 12 42.75 -11.72 0.12
C PHE A 12 41.73 -12.54 -0.67
N ALA A 13 40.62 -12.92 -0.01
CA ALA A 13 39.40 -13.25 -0.71
C ALA A 13 38.89 -11.97 -1.37
N ILE A 14 39.09 -11.85 -2.68
CA ILE A 14 38.39 -10.87 -3.51
C ILE A 14 36.93 -11.30 -3.48
N ILE A 15 36.17 -10.73 -2.55
CA ILE A 15 34.70 -10.79 -2.57
C ILE A 15 34.30 -9.96 -3.78
N GLY A 16 34.02 -10.66 -4.88
CA GLY A 16 33.39 -10.07 -6.06
C GLY A 16 32.11 -9.38 -5.60
N LEU A 17 32.12 -8.06 -5.63
CA LEU A 17 30.93 -7.25 -5.45
C LEU A 17 30.01 -7.61 -6.63
N LEU A 18 29.04 -8.49 -6.40
CA LEU A 18 27.90 -8.67 -7.30
C LEU A 18 27.13 -7.36 -7.27
N THR A 19 27.52 -6.43 -8.14
CA THR A 19 26.69 -5.29 -8.50
C THR A 19 25.48 -5.86 -9.20
N LEU A 20 24.35 -5.95 -8.48
CA LEU A 20 23.05 -5.98 -9.11
C LEU A 20 22.97 -4.70 -9.95
N GLU A 21 23.15 -4.82 -11.26
CA GLU A 21 22.82 -3.75 -12.19
C GLU A 21 21.39 -3.36 -11.90
N GLN A 22 21.18 -2.15 -11.36
CA GLN A 22 19.85 -1.59 -11.29
C GLN A 22 19.36 -1.48 -12.74
N PRO A 23 18.23 -2.10 -13.09
CA PRO A 23 17.77 -2.08 -14.45
C PRO A 23 17.55 -0.62 -14.88
N ALA A 24 18.11 -0.25 -16.03
CA ALA A 24 17.74 0.95 -16.75
C ALA A 24 16.20 1.06 -16.81
N GLN A 25 15.71 2.28 -16.63
CA GLN A 25 14.30 2.61 -16.35
C GLN A 25 13.38 2.08 -17.48
N ALA A 26 12.48 1.15 -17.16
CA ALA A 26 11.52 0.54 -18.11
C ALA A 26 10.18 1.30 -18.15
N HIS A 27 9.79 1.90 -17.03
CA HIS A 27 8.56 2.67 -16.89
C HIS A 27 8.47 3.85 -17.86
N HIS A 28 7.23 4.23 -18.16
CA HIS A 28 6.91 5.17 -19.21
C HIS A 28 6.14 6.38 -18.69
N ARG A 29 6.41 7.57 -19.24
CA ARG A 29 5.76 8.83 -18.82
C ARG A 29 4.52 9.11 -19.65
N MET A 30 3.36 9.15 -19.00
CA MET A 30 2.07 9.33 -19.65
C MET A 30 1.65 10.81 -19.76
N GLY A 31 2.46 11.72 -19.18
CA GLY A 31 2.19 13.16 -19.10
C GLY A 31 1.67 13.59 -17.73
N THR A 32 1.00 14.75 -17.67
CA THR A 32 0.57 15.40 -16.43
C THR A 32 -0.93 15.62 -16.34
N GLY A 33 -1.44 15.62 -15.11
CA GLY A 33 -2.82 16.00 -14.79
C GLY A 33 -3.83 14.89 -15.07
N ASN A 34 -5.11 15.22 -14.94
CA ASN A 34 -6.20 14.25 -15.03
C ASN A 34 -6.27 13.61 -16.44
N ALA A 35 -5.89 14.37 -17.47
CA ALA A 35 -5.86 13.90 -18.85
C ALA A 35 -4.82 12.81 -19.12
N SER A 36 -3.85 12.60 -18.23
CA SER A 36 -2.81 11.56 -18.38
C SER A 36 -3.14 10.24 -17.71
N LEU A 37 -4.26 10.16 -16.98
CA LEU A 37 -4.79 8.90 -16.46
C LEU A 37 -5.18 7.95 -17.60
N LEU A 38 -5.09 6.65 -17.32
CA LEU A 38 -5.59 5.61 -18.23
C LEU A 38 -7.12 5.47 -18.11
N GLY A 39 -7.66 5.57 -16.89
CA GLY A 39 -9.06 5.40 -16.55
C GLY A 39 -9.57 3.96 -16.67
N GLY A 40 -10.71 3.69 -16.08
CA GLY A 40 -11.42 2.41 -16.09
C GLY A 40 -10.56 1.27 -15.52
N ASP A 41 -9.91 1.54 -14.39
CA ASP A 41 -9.02 0.61 -13.70
C ASP A 41 -9.83 -0.31 -12.75
N LEU A 42 -9.16 -1.22 -12.03
CA LEU A 42 -9.84 -2.15 -11.12
C LEU A 42 -10.54 -1.42 -9.96
N THR A 43 -10.03 -0.26 -9.54
CA THR A 43 -10.63 0.52 -8.46
C THR A 43 -11.84 1.34 -8.92
N ASP A 44 -11.88 1.73 -10.19
CA ASP A 44 -13.00 2.44 -10.81
C ASP A 44 -13.21 2.04 -12.29
N PRO A 45 -13.80 0.87 -12.58
CA PRO A 45 -13.89 0.34 -13.95
C PRO A 45 -14.68 1.22 -14.93
N ASN A 46 -15.52 2.11 -14.42
CA ASN A 46 -16.41 2.97 -15.22
C ASN A 46 -16.07 4.46 -15.08
N ASP A 47 -14.94 4.83 -14.47
CA ASP A 47 -14.57 6.22 -14.17
C ASP A 47 -15.70 6.99 -13.46
N ALA A 48 -16.39 6.31 -12.55
CA ALA A 48 -17.60 6.77 -11.88
C ALA A 48 -17.43 6.95 -10.37
N VAL A 49 -16.28 6.59 -9.80
CA VAL A 49 -15.95 6.84 -8.39
C VAL A 49 -16.01 8.33 -8.16
N LYS A 50 -16.80 8.70 -7.16
CA LYS A 50 -17.00 10.09 -6.79
C LYS A 50 -17.02 10.22 -5.29
N GLU A 51 -16.51 11.34 -4.84
CA GLU A 51 -16.54 11.71 -3.44
C GLU A 51 -17.99 11.74 -2.93
N LYS A 52 -18.18 11.18 -1.74
CA LYS A 52 -19.50 11.19 -1.10
C LYS A 52 -19.83 12.58 -0.54
N ASP A 53 -18.85 13.21 0.07
CA ASP A 53 -18.90 14.59 0.54
C ASP A 53 -17.86 15.40 -0.25
N LYS A 54 -18.32 16.24 -1.18
CA LYS A 54 -17.44 17.04 -2.05
C LYS A 54 -16.53 18.00 -1.28
N VAL A 55 -16.80 18.24 0.01
CA VAL A 55 -16.16 19.34 0.74
C VAL A 55 -15.26 18.86 1.88
N ASN A 56 -15.47 17.71 2.54
CA ASN A 56 -14.62 17.45 3.72
C ASN A 56 -14.39 16.00 4.18
N TYR A 57 -13.32 15.38 3.67
CA TYR A 57 -12.71 14.18 4.25
C TYR A 57 -11.99 14.40 5.60
N GLY A 58 -11.97 15.63 6.11
CA GLY A 58 -11.41 16.00 7.42
C GLY A 58 -12.40 16.00 8.57
N GLN A 59 -13.67 15.73 8.31
CA GLN A 59 -14.67 15.60 9.38
C GLN A 59 -14.51 14.27 10.12
N ASP A 60 -14.84 14.27 11.40
CA ASP A 60 -14.82 13.07 12.23
C ASP A 60 -16.09 12.23 12.01
N LYS A 61 -16.14 11.55 10.86
CA LYS A 61 -17.27 10.74 10.41
C LYS A 61 -16.89 9.26 10.31
N SER A 62 -17.88 8.38 10.28
CA SER A 62 -17.65 6.94 10.07
C SER A 62 -17.14 6.61 8.67
N GLU A 63 -16.61 5.39 8.51
CA GLU A 63 -16.24 4.88 7.18
C GLU A 63 -17.42 4.93 6.21
N ASP A 64 -18.62 4.50 6.62
CA ASP A 64 -19.79 4.45 5.75
C ASP A 64 -20.24 5.84 5.29
N GLU A 65 -20.10 6.86 6.13
CA GLU A 65 -20.44 8.25 5.80
C GLU A 65 -19.47 8.89 4.80
N LEU A 66 -18.19 8.48 4.82
CA LEU A 66 -17.13 9.05 3.98
C LEU A 66 -16.74 8.16 2.79
N LYS A 67 -17.15 6.88 2.77
CA LYS A 67 -16.85 5.95 1.70
C LYS A 67 -17.30 6.54 0.35
N PRO A 68 -16.38 6.69 -0.63
CA PRO A 68 -16.71 7.17 -1.96
C PRO A 68 -17.85 6.35 -2.59
N MET A 69 -18.70 7.03 -3.35
CA MET A 69 -19.76 6.38 -4.11
C MET A 69 -19.16 5.67 -5.32
N ASN A 70 -19.83 4.60 -5.78
CA ASN A 70 -19.52 3.85 -7.00
C ASN A 70 -18.16 3.11 -7.03
N GLY A 71 -17.41 3.07 -5.93
CA GLY A 71 -16.20 2.25 -5.84
C GLY A 71 -16.51 0.76 -5.91
N SER A 72 -15.67 0.00 -6.62
CA SER A 72 -15.74 -1.47 -6.71
C SER A 72 -15.28 -2.19 -5.44
N TRP A 73 -14.98 -1.43 -4.38
CA TRP A 73 -14.21 -1.88 -3.21
C TRP A 73 -15.09 -2.58 -2.18
N LEU A 74 -14.74 -3.82 -1.86
CA LEU A 74 -15.35 -4.54 -0.74
C LEU A 74 -14.88 -3.96 0.59
N ARG A 75 -13.58 -3.69 0.69
CA ARG A 75 -12.92 -3.19 1.91
C ARG A 75 -11.69 -2.39 1.55
N MET A 76 -11.34 -1.46 2.42
CA MET A 76 -10.03 -0.81 2.40
C MET A 76 -9.36 -0.95 3.76
N LYS A 77 -8.03 -0.98 3.76
CA LYS A 77 -7.20 -0.85 4.97
C LYS A 77 -6.14 0.17 4.69
N SER A 78 -5.71 0.89 5.72
CA SER A 78 -4.60 1.81 5.59
C SER A 78 -3.80 1.85 6.87
N ALA A 79 -2.56 2.31 6.75
CA ALA A 79 -1.73 2.71 7.87
C ALA A 79 -0.89 3.92 7.44
N PRO A 80 -0.54 4.80 8.37
CA PRO A 80 -0.88 4.77 9.79
C PRO A 80 -2.31 5.25 10.07
N ASN A 81 -2.87 4.89 11.23
CA ASN A 81 -4.17 5.38 11.71
C ASN A 81 -4.01 5.85 13.15
N ASN A 82 -4.48 7.05 13.49
CA ASN A 82 -4.43 7.61 14.85
C ASN A 82 -5.76 8.28 15.23
N PRO A 83 -5.97 8.50 16.54
CA PRO A 83 -7.10 9.28 17.01
C PRO A 83 -7.12 10.72 16.46
N PRO A 84 -8.30 11.37 16.48
CA PRO A 84 -8.47 12.80 16.24
C PRO A 84 -7.39 13.71 16.83
N GLY A 85 -6.92 14.67 16.04
CA GLY A 85 -5.98 15.71 16.49
C GLY A 85 -4.54 15.25 16.71
N THR A 86 -4.22 13.98 16.45
CA THR A 86 -2.84 13.46 16.59
C THR A 86 -2.23 13.12 15.23
N PRO A 87 -1.00 13.59 14.94
CA PRO A 87 -0.25 13.07 13.81
C PRO A 87 0.06 11.58 13.97
N PRO A 88 0.18 10.83 12.87
CA PRO A 88 -0.20 11.18 11.51
C PRO A 88 -1.72 11.31 11.35
N HIS A 89 -2.15 12.42 10.74
CA HIS A 89 -3.54 12.93 10.60
C HIS A 89 -4.53 12.04 9.82
N GLN A 90 -4.34 10.73 9.79
CA GLN A 90 -5.21 9.75 9.17
C GLN A 90 -5.90 8.91 10.25
N ARG A 91 -7.22 8.79 10.18
CA ARG A 91 -8.00 7.99 11.14
C ARG A 91 -8.34 6.60 10.58
N HIS A 92 -8.73 6.57 9.31
CA HIS A 92 -9.09 5.36 8.57
C HIS A 92 -8.96 5.65 7.06
N PRO A 93 -9.13 4.67 6.16
CA PRO A 93 -8.84 4.85 4.73
C PRO A 93 -9.59 5.99 4.05
N TYR A 94 -10.75 6.38 4.59
CA TYR A 94 -11.63 7.40 4.04
C TYR A 94 -11.60 8.74 4.78
N GLN A 95 -10.78 8.89 5.83
CA GLN A 95 -10.75 10.12 6.63
C GLN A 95 -9.31 10.52 6.97
N SER A 96 -9.05 11.80 6.77
CA SER A 96 -7.83 12.47 7.20
C SER A 96 -8.18 13.89 7.60
N TRP A 97 -7.72 14.36 8.76
CA TRP A 97 -7.97 15.73 9.26
C TRP A 97 -7.51 16.82 8.29
N GLN A 98 -6.64 16.48 7.34
CA GLN A 98 -6.16 17.38 6.30
C GLN A 98 -6.94 17.27 4.99
N GLY A 99 -8.06 16.56 4.98
CA GLY A 99 -8.92 16.35 3.81
C GLY A 99 -8.28 15.49 2.71
N ALA A 100 -7.23 14.74 3.04
CA ALA A 100 -6.39 14.00 2.10
C ALA A 100 -6.23 12.52 2.50
N PRO A 101 -7.34 11.76 2.55
CA PRO A 101 -7.36 10.38 3.05
C PRO A 101 -6.67 9.40 2.09
N ALA A 102 -6.40 8.18 2.55
CA ALA A 102 -5.77 7.14 1.74
C ALA A 102 -6.55 6.79 0.46
N CYS A 103 -7.89 6.80 0.51
CA CYS A 103 -8.74 6.55 -0.66
C CYS A 103 -8.64 7.62 -1.74
N ALA A 104 -8.04 8.77 -1.46
CA ALA A 104 -7.92 9.87 -2.42
C ALA A 104 -7.12 9.51 -3.67
N ILE A 105 -6.24 8.49 -3.58
CA ILE A 105 -5.48 7.99 -4.72
C ILE A 105 -6.32 7.24 -5.75
N PHE A 106 -7.60 6.99 -5.47
CA PHE A 106 -8.54 6.27 -6.34
C PHE A 106 -9.72 7.16 -6.78
N LEU A 107 -9.60 8.48 -6.68
CA LEU A 107 -10.68 9.44 -6.98
C LEU A 107 -10.62 10.06 -8.38
N ASN A 108 -9.73 9.58 -9.26
CA ASN A 108 -9.60 10.06 -10.64
C ASN A 108 -9.39 11.58 -10.77
N ASN A 109 -8.63 12.16 -9.84
CA ASN A 109 -8.42 13.60 -9.79
C ASN A 109 -7.08 14.01 -9.14
N PRO A 110 -5.93 13.50 -9.63
CA PRO A 110 -4.61 13.79 -9.06
C PRO A 110 -4.21 15.28 -9.07
N GLU A 111 -4.93 16.14 -9.80
CA GLU A 111 -4.75 17.59 -9.75
C GLU A 111 -5.26 18.21 -8.43
N LYS A 112 -6.36 17.68 -7.88
CA LYS A 112 -7.04 18.23 -6.69
C LYS A 112 -7.00 17.31 -5.49
N ARG A 113 -6.78 16.02 -5.69
CA ARG A 113 -6.80 14.98 -4.65
C ARG A 113 -5.44 14.31 -4.57
N LYS A 114 -5.13 13.90 -3.34
CA LYS A 114 -3.92 13.19 -2.97
C LYS A 114 -4.17 12.50 -1.64
N TRP A 115 -3.46 11.42 -1.41
CA TRP A 115 -3.24 10.93 -0.06
C TRP A 115 -2.10 11.71 0.56
N TYR A 116 -2.31 12.28 1.75
CA TYR A 116 -1.28 13.00 2.49
C TYR A 116 -1.26 12.58 3.96
N VAL A 117 -0.06 12.29 4.45
CA VAL A 117 0.21 11.91 5.84
C VAL A 117 1.34 12.77 6.37
N GLY A 118 1.07 13.59 7.38
CA GLY A 118 2.10 14.33 8.12
C GLY A 118 2.88 13.39 9.04
N PHE A 119 4.18 13.63 9.24
CA PHE A 119 4.99 12.82 10.15
C PHE A 119 4.63 13.08 11.63
N ARG A 120 5.04 12.17 12.53
CA ARG A 120 4.81 12.29 13.98
C ARG A 120 5.58 13.50 14.56
N ASP A 121 5.11 14.02 15.69
CA ASP A 121 5.80 15.00 16.54
C ASP A 121 6.54 16.13 15.80
N GLY A 122 5.83 16.88 14.94
CA GLY A 122 6.41 18.04 14.25
C GLY A 122 7.47 17.72 13.19
N GLY A 123 7.59 16.45 12.76
CA GLY A 123 8.43 16.07 11.62
C GLY A 123 9.26 14.82 11.73
N ASN A 124 9.18 14.11 12.84
CA ASN A 124 9.90 12.88 13.08
C ASN A 124 9.02 11.66 12.78
N GLY A 125 9.59 10.50 12.42
CA GLY A 125 8.81 9.25 12.34
C GLY A 125 7.93 9.07 11.09
N GLY A 126 8.50 9.30 9.91
CA GLY A 126 7.91 8.89 8.63
C GLY A 126 7.82 7.37 8.43
N PRO A 127 7.40 6.88 7.25
CA PRO A 127 7.38 5.45 6.98
C PRO A 127 8.78 4.86 7.13
N THR A 128 8.84 3.66 7.70
CA THR A 128 10.06 2.85 7.82
C THR A 128 9.78 1.43 7.35
N LYS A 129 10.81 0.58 7.30
CA LYS A 129 10.62 -0.85 7.01
C LYS A 129 9.71 -1.53 8.04
N ASP A 130 9.88 -1.19 9.32
CA ASP A 130 9.16 -1.83 10.43
C ASP A 130 7.78 -1.21 10.68
N ALA A 131 7.60 0.05 10.29
CA ALA A 131 6.32 0.76 10.34
C ALA A 131 6.04 1.45 8.99
N PRO A 132 5.72 0.69 7.93
CA PRO A 132 5.46 1.26 6.62
C PRO A 132 4.08 1.91 6.57
N TYR A 133 3.92 2.87 5.67
CA TYR A 133 2.60 3.43 5.35
C TYR A 133 2.00 2.62 4.22
N TYR A 134 0.69 2.37 4.23
CA TYR A 134 0.05 1.66 3.13
C TYR A 134 -1.39 2.09 2.91
N CYS A 135 -1.85 1.91 1.68
CA CYS A 135 -3.25 1.94 1.29
C CYS A 135 -3.55 0.62 0.56
N ALA A 136 -4.46 -0.16 1.12
CA ALA A 136 -4.83 -1.49 0.64
C ALA A 136 -6.32 -1.53 0.29
N VAL A 137 -6.65 -2.20 -0.80
CA VAL A 137 -8.01 -2.35 -1.33
C VAL A 137 -8.31 -3.82 -1.61
N GLU A 138 -9.53 -4.24 -1.27
CA GLU A 138 -10.08 -5.57 -1.56
C GLU A 138 -11.13 -5.48 -2.67
N PHE A 139 -10.99 -6.34 -3.67
CA PHE A 139 -11.96 -6.54 -4.73
C PHE A 139 -12.77 -7.83 -4.52
N LYS A 140 -13.93 -7.90 -5.19
CA LYS A 140 -14.78 -9.09 -5.19
C LYS A 140 -14.09 -10.30 -5.83
N ASP A 141 -13.44 -10.05 -6.95
CA ASP A 141 -12.71 -11.03 -7.74
C ASP A 141 -11.21 -10.92 -7.50
N ALA A 142 -10.47 -11.98 -7.84
CA ALA A 142 -9.02 -11.99 -7.79
C ALA A 142 -8.44 -11.64 -9.16
N PHE A 143 -7.37 -10.86 -9.19
CA PHE A 143 -6.75 -10.41 -10.42
C PHE A 143 -5.26 -10.74 -10.47
N VAL A 144 -4.75 -11.04 -11.66
CA VAL A 144 -3.32 -10.98 -11.95
C VAL A 144 -3.01 -9.56 -12.40
N LEU A 145 -2.19 -8.83 -11.63
CA LEU A 145 -1.81 -7.46 -11.96
C LEU A 145 -0.90 -7.45 -13.20
N THR A 146 -1.27 -6.69 -14.22
CA THR A 146 -0.53 -6.63 -15.50
C THR A 146 0.20 -5.31 -15.68
N HIS A 147 -0.40 -4.22 -15.20
CA HIS A 147 0.22 -2.91 -15.18
C HIS A 147 -0.46 -2.03 -14.12
N PHE A 148 0.19 -0.94 -13.78
CA PHE A 148 -0.36 0.07 -12.90
C PHE A 148 0.20 1.43 -13.29
N THR A 149 -0.50 2.50 -12.90
CA THR A 149 0.05 3.85 -13.01
C THR A 149 0.19 4.47 -11.63
N ILE A 150 1.20 5.31 -11.46
CA ILE A 150 1.33 6.19 -10.31
C ILE A 150 1.41 7.62 -10.80
N THR A 151 0.59 8.48 -10.22
CA THR A 151 0.67 9.93 -10.40
C THR A 151 1.28 10.58 -9.17
N THR A 152 2.33 11.36 -9.38
CA THR A 152 2.92 12.18 -8.30
C THR A 152 1.90 13.17 -7.75
N ALA A 153 1.99 13.52 -6.47
CA ALA A 153 1.08 14.53 -5.91
C ALA A 153 1.37 15.92 -6.50
N SER A 154 0.34 16.76 -6.62
CA SER A 154 0.45 18.14 -7.12
C SER A 154 1.24 19.09 -6.21
N ASP A 155 1.63 18.64 -5.01
CA ASP A 155 2.26 19.49 -3.99
C ASP A 155 3.78 19.60 -4.11
N MET A 156 4.55 18.83 -3.34
CA MET A 156 5.99 18.99 -3.25
C MET A 156 6.71 17.66 -3.43
N PRO A 157 7.78 17.64 -4.24
CA PRO A 157 8.47 16.41 -4.61
C PRO A 157 9.12 15.72 -3.41
N GLY A 158 9.60 16.46 -2.40
CA GLY A 158 10.23 15.89 -1.21
C GLY A 158 9.35 14.91 -0.41
N ARG A 159 8.02 14.92 -0.63
CA ARG A 159 7.07 14.01 0.02
C ARG A 159 6.82 12.72 -0.78
N ASP A 160 7.36 12.60 -1.98
CA ASP A 160 7.18 11.42 -2.82
C ASP A 160 7.77 10.17 -2.15
N PRO A 161 7.17 8.99 -2.38
CA PRO A 161 7.79 7.71 -2.08
C PRO A 161 9.21 7.59 -2.64
N LYS A 162 10.13 7.14 -1.80
CA LYS A 162 11.50 6.78 -2.20
C LYS A 162 11.63 5.27 -2.30
N VAL A 163 11.36 4.56 -1.20
CA VAL A 163 11.32 3.09 -1.19
C VAL A 163 9.89 2.65 -1.01
N TRP A 164 9.36 1.88 -1.96
CA TRP A 164 7.96 1.47 -1.99
C TRP A 164 7.75 0.20 -2.81
N ALA A 165 6.59 -0.43 -2.66
CA ALA A 165 6.21 -1.62 -3.43
C ALA A 165 4.70 -1.64 -3.74
N ILE A 166 4.35 -2.33 -4.83
CA ILE A 166 2.99 -2.83 -5.05
C ILE A 166 2.98 -4.29 -4.61
N GLN A 167 2.02 -4.64 -3.75
CA GLN A 167 1.92 -5.97 -3.19
C GLN A 167 0.53 -6.56 -3.41
N GLY A 168 0.48 -7.89 -3.60
CA GLY A 168 -0.75 -8.69 -3.64
C GLY A 168 -0.90 -9.54 -2.39
N SER A 169 -2.14 -9.80 -1.97
CA SER A 169 -2.46 -10.68 -0.83
C SER A 169 -3.74 -11.50 -1.09
N LYS A 170 -3.82 -12.68 -0.47
CA LYS A 170 -5.00 -13.55 -0.55
C LYS A 170 -6.06 -13.20 0.50
N SER A 171 -5.64 -12.67 1.66
CA SER A 171 -6.52 -12.46 2.81
C SER A 171 -6.44 -11.06 3.44
N GLY A 172 -5.52 -10.22 2.98
CA GLY A 172 -5.26 -8.89 3.54
C GLY A 172 -4.61 -8.91 4.93
N ARG A 173 -4.03 -10.05 5.35
CA ARG A 173 -3.36 -10.22 6.65
C ARG A 173 -1.87 -9.87 6.53
N ASP A 174 -1.27 -9.40 7.61
CA ASP A 174 0.08 -8.82 7.51
C ASP A 174 1.16 -9.81 7.10
N ASN A 175 0.92 -11.11 7.27
CA ASN A 175 1.85 -12.19 6.96
C ASN A 175 1.68 -12.81 5.55
N ASP A 176 0.76 -12.34 4.71
CA ASP A 176 0.48 -12.95 3.39
C ASP A 176 0.63 -12.00 2.19
N TRP A 177 1.24 -10.84 2.41
CA TRP A 177 1.59 -9.91 1.34
C TRP A 177 2.82 -10.37 0.55
N THR A 178 2.76 -10.25 -0.77
CA THR A 178 3.86 -10.59 -1.69
C THR A 178 4.16 -9.40 -2.59
N ASP A 179 5.44 -9.01 -2.71
CA ASP A 179 5.90 -7.98 -3.66
C ASP A 179 5.61 -8.44 -5.09
N ILE A 180 4.87 -7.60 -5.83
CA ILE A 180 4.68 -7.73 -7.28
C ILE A 180 5.68 -6.82 -8.00
N TYR A 181 5.83 -5.59 -7.50
CA TYR A 181 6.81 -4.62 -7.96
C TYR A 181 7.45 -3.96 -6.75
N ARG A 182 8.75 -3.67 -6.81
CA ARG A 182 9.50 -2.98 -5.78
C ARG A 182 10.39 -1.89 -6.38
N CYS A 183 10.24 -0.68 -5.86
CA CYS A 183 11.14 0.44 -6.11
C CYS A 183 12.03 0.64 -4.89
N ASP A 184 13.34 0.51 -5.09
CA ASP A 184 14.36 0.70 -4.06
C ASP A 184 15.48 1.57 -4.64
N VAL A 185 15.23 2.87 -4.68
CA VAL A 185 16.10 3.85 -5.33
C VAL A 185 16.95 4.59 -4.30
N LYS A 186 18.20 4.84 -4.66
CA LYS A 186 19.18 5.46 -3.76
C LYS A 186 18.97 6.98 -3.64
N ASP A 187 18.54 7.61 -4.72
CA ASP A 187 18.44 9.06 -4.89
C ASP A 187 17.28 9.44 -5.82
N ARG A 188 17.07 10.74 -6.00
CA ARG A 188 15.98 11.27 -6.83
C ARG A 188 16.18 10.94 -8.31
N ASP A 189 17.42 10.98 -8.80
CA ASP A 189 17.73 10.79 -10.21
C ASP A 189 17.45 9.37 -10.68
N SER A 190 17.59 8.40 -9.78
CA SER A 190 17.18 7.00 -10.02
C SER A 190 15.69 6.74 -9.76
N SER A 191 14.93 7.71 -9.25
CA SER A 191 13.52 7.55 -8.93
C SER A 191 12.63 7.51 -10.16
N PRO A 192 11.66 6.58 -10.25
CA PRO A 192 10.59 6.68 -11.22
C PRO A 192 9.63 7.83 -10.89
N LEU A 193 9.72 8.51 -9.75
CA LEU A 193 8.91 9.67 -9.42
C LEU A 193 9.80 10.91 -9.50
N ARG A 194 9.69 11.68 -10.58
CA ARG A 194 10.54 12.85 -10.84
C ARG A 194 10.15 14.04 -9.98
N GLU A 195 11.09 14.97 -9.82
CA GLU A 195 10.82 16.21 -9.10
C GLU A 195 9.78 17.07 -9.82
N LYS A 196 9.95 17.23 -11.13
CA LYS A 196 9.06 17.98 -12.02
C LYS A 196 8.91 17.25 -13.36
N PRO A 197 7.76 17.41 -14.05
CA PRO A 197 6.57 18.13 -13.60
C PRO A 197 5.84 17.44 -12.43
N ARG A 198 4.90 18.15 -11.79
CA ARG A 198 4.01 17.57 -10.75
C ARG A 198 2.72 17.07 -11.35
N SER A 199 2.02 16.19 -10.62
CA SER A 199 0.90 15.44 -11.17
C SER A 199 1.28 14.65 -12.43
N GLU A 200 2.53 14.20 -12.51
CA GLU A 200 3.05 13.38 -13.61
C GLU A 200 2.65 11.92 -13.40
N THR A 201 1.97 11.33 -14.39
CA THR A 201 1.55 9.93 -14.41
C THR A 201 2.63 9.08 -15.05
N THR A 202 2.98 7.98 -14.37
CA THR A 202 4.00 7.03 -14.79
C THR A 202 3.39 5.64 -14.89
N LEU A 203 3.56 4.99 -16.04
CA LEU A 203 3.10 3.64 -16.31
C LEU A 203 4.21 2.64 -15.99
N PHE A 204 3.84 1.56 -15.29
CA PHE A 204 4.70 0.41 -14.99
C PHE A 204 4.06 -0.86 -15.54
N THR A 205 4.82 -1.71 -16.23
CA THR A 205 4.25 -2.86 -16.97
C THR A 205 4.88 -4.20 -16.64
N ALA A 206 4.08 -5.26 -16.76
CA ALA A 206 4.55 -6.66 -16.74
C ALA A 206 4.87 -7.21 -18.15
N PHE A 207 4.85 -6.35 -19.15
CA PHE A 207 4.93 -6.69 -20.57
C PHE A 207 5.78 -5.68 -21.34
N THR A 208 6.21 -6.10 -22.51
CA THR A 208 6.78 -5.26 -23.58
C THR A 208 5.70 -4.91 -24.59
N THR A 209 5.97 -3.97 -25.50
CA THR A 209 5.05 -3.70 -26.63
C THR A 209 4.79 -4.95 -27.48
N ALA A 210 5.78 -5.85 -27.61
CA ALA A 210 5.68 -7.03 -28.45
C ALA A 210 4.71 -8.11 -27.91
N ASP A 211 4.53 -8.20 -26.59
CA ASP A 211 3.67 -9.19 -25.95
C ASP A 211 2.48 -8.60 -25.19
N MET A 212 2.35 -7.27 -25.13
CA MET A 212 1.24 -6.53 -24.50
C MET A 212 -0.14 -7.15 -24.82
N ALA A 213 -0.44 -7.39 -26.10
CA ALA A 213 -1.72 -7.94 -26.55
C ALA A 213 -2.07 -9.33 -26.00
N LYS A 214 -1.08 -10.07 -25.47
CA LYS A 214 -1.26 -11.38 -24.83
C LYS A 214 -1.47 -11.27 -23.31
N VAL A 215 -1.10 -10.13 -22.73
CA VAL A 215 -1.03 -9.95 -21.27
C VAL A 215 -2.21 -9.12 -20.76
N VAL A 216 -2.64 -8.10 -21.51
CA VAL A 216 -3.71 -7.18 -21.07
C VAL A 216 -5.07 -7.51 -21.69
N THR A 217 -6.14 -6.92 -21.14
CA THR A 217 -7.48 -7.02 -21.74
C THR A 217 -7.53 -6.25 -23.07
N GLN A 218 -8.49 -6.56 -23.94
CA GLN A 218 -8.68 -5.80 -25.19
C GLN A 218 -9.02 -4.32 -24.95
N ALA A 219 -9.74 -4.02 -23.87
CA ALA A 219 -10.06 -2.66 -23.49
C ALA A 219 -8.80 -1.88 -23.10
N ASP A 220 -7.94 -2.49 -22.27
CA ASP A 220 -6.68 -1.88 -21.86
C ASP A 220 -5.69 -1.76 -23.02
N LEU A 221 -5.63 -2.77 -23.91
CA LEU A 221 -4.81 -2.74 -25.11
C LEU A 221 -5.13 -1.50 -25.96
N LYS A 222 -6.41 -1.20 -26.14
CA LYS A 222 -6.87 -0.03 -26.89
C LYS A 222 -6.45 1.28 -26.20
N LYS A 223 -6.64 1.39 -24.88
CA LYS A 223 -6.26 2.57 -24.08
C LYS A 223 -4.75 2.81 -24.12
N LEU A 224 -3.96 1.76 -23.86
CA LEU A 224 -2.50 1.79 -23.86
C LEU A 224 -1.96 2.18 -25.24
N SER A 225 -2.44 1.53 -26.31
CA SER A 225 -2.02 1.86 -27.69
C SER A 225 -2.31 3.33 -28.03
N ALA A 226 -3.46 3.86 -27.61
CA ALA A 226 -3.82 5.26 -27.85
C ALA A 226 -2.95 6.25 -27.07
N LYS A 227 -2.52 5.89 -25.84
CA LYS A 227 -1.72 6.77 -24.98
C LYS A 227 -0.23 6.73 -25.30
N LEU A 228 0.29 5.54 -25.63
CA LEU A 228 1.71 5.35 -25.95
C LEU A 228 2.07 5.95 -27.32
N LYS A 229 1.12 6.19 -28.24
CA LYS A 229 1.36 6.90 -29.52
C LYS A 229 2.63 6.41 -30.25
N ASP A 230 2.75 5.10 -30.43
CA ASP A 230 3.88 4.41 -31.06
C ASP A 230 5.19 4.33 -30.23
N GLU A 231 5.21 4.88 -29.01
CA GLU A 231 6.32 4.67 -28.08
C GLU A 231 6.42 3.18 -27.69
N LYS A 232 7.64 2.67 -27.69
CA LYS A 232 7.93 1.26 -27.42
C LYS A 232 8.33 1.07 -25.97
N ILE A 233 7.79 0.01 -25.39
CA ILE A 233 8.20 -0.55 -24.10
C ILE A 233 9.06 -1.77 -24.42
N ASP A 234 10.37 -1.58 -24.39
CA ASP A 234 11.32 -2.64 -24.75
C ASP A 234 11.57 -3.62 -23.60
N LYS A 235 11.22 -3.22 -22.37
CA LYS A 235 11.44 -4.02 -21.16
C LYS A 235 10.27 -3.82 -20.19
N ALA A 236 9.82 -4.92 -19.61
CA ALA A 236 8.86 -4.89 -18.51
C ALA A 236 9.51 -4.43 -17.20
N ASP A 237 8.77 -3.66 -16.39
CA ASP A 237 9.18 -3.22 -15.05
C ASP A 237 9.15 -4.35 -14.02
N PHE A 238 8.27 -5.33 -14.20
CA PHE A 238 8.15 -6.49 -13.32
C PHE A 238 7.74 -7.75 -14.09
N ALA A 239 7.94 -8.91 -13.47
CA ALA A 239 7.46 -10.16 -14.04
C ALA A 239 5.95 -10.30 -13.82
N LEU A 240 5.23 -10.78 -14.83
CA LEU A 240 3.80 -11.08 -14.70
C LEU A 240 3.56 -12.04 -13.52
N PRO A 241 2.72 -11.67 -12.53
CA PRO A 241 2.46 -12.53 -11.39
C PRO A 241 1.82 -13.84 -11.82
N LYS A 242 2.31 -14.96 -11.26
CA LYS A 242 1.72 -16.29 -11.49
C LYS A 242 0.42 -16.54 -10.71
N LYS A 243 0.10 -15.65 -9.76
CA LYS A 243 -1.01 -15.78 -8.82
C LYS A 243 -1.94 -14.59 -8.95
N ALA A 244 -3.24 -14.86 -8.80
CA ALA A 244 -4.26 -13.84 -8.70
C ALA A 244 -4.49 -13.45 -7.23
N TYR A 245 -4.73 -12.16 -6.98
CA TYR A 245 -4.96 -11.62 -5.64
C TYR A 245 -6.26 -10.81 -5.60
N PRO A 246 -7.12 -11.01 -4.58
CA PRO A 246 -8.24 -10.12 -4.30
C PRO A 246 -7.82 -8.83 -3.56
N TRP A 247 -6.66 -8.85 -2.88
CA TRP A 247 -6.11 -7.69 -2.20
C TRP A 247 -4.90 -7.14 -2.94
N PHE A 248 -4.88 -5.82 -3.09
CA PHE A 248 -3.70 -5.08 -3.54
C PHE A 248 -3.41 -3.93 -2.58
N ARG A 249 -2.14 -3.59 -2.44
CA ARG A 249 -1.73 -2.37 -1.74
C ARG A 249 -0.52 -1.73 -2.38
N ILE A 250 -0.45 -0.41 -2.26
CA ILE A 250 0.82 0.29 -2.28
C ILE A 250 1.32 0.39 -0.84
N VAL A 251 2.60 0.08 -0.65
CA VAL A 251 3.29 0.17 0.65
C VAL A 251 4.54 1.05 0.49
N ILE A 252 4.70 1.99 1.41
CA ILE A 252 5.76 3.00 1.42
C ILE A 252 6.65 2.72 2.64
N PHE A 253 7.94 2.52 2.37
CA PHE A 253 8.96 2.22 3.39
C PHE A 253 9.84 3.42 3.70
N SER A 254 9.91 4.41 2.81
CA SER A 254 10.56 5.71 3.03
C SER A 254 10.13 6.72 1.97
N CYS A 255 10.38 8.00 2.23
CA CYS A 255 10.13 9.11 1.30
C CYS A 255 11.42 9.91 1.09
N PHE A 256 11.44 10.75 0.05
CA PHE A 256 12.58 11.64 -0.24
C PHE A 256 12.74 12.84 0.72
N ASN A 257 12.12 12.80 1.90
CA ASN A 257 11.99 13.95 2.80
C ASN A 257 13.34 14.31 3.48
N PRO A 258 13.97 15.46 3.16
CA PRO A 258 15.28 15.82 3.72
C PRO A 258 15.24 16.64 5.03
N ASN A 259 14.06 16.79 5.67
CA ASN A 259 13.76 17.56 6.89
C ASN A 259 13.43 19.07 6.72
N SER A 260 12.27 19.41 7.27
CA SER A 260 11.62 20.71 7.42
C SER A 260 12.28 21.65 8.45
N THR A 261 13.57 21.98 8.30
CA THR A 261 14.29 22.77 9.32
C THR A 261 15.09 23.96 8.81
N THR A 262 15.08 24.26 7.51
CA THR A 262 15.61 25.54 7.01
C THR A 262 14.52 26.61 7.12
N PHE A 263 14.88 27.82 7.56
CA PHE A 263 13.95 28.93 7.81
C PHE A 263 13.04 29.28 6.61
N ASP A 264 13.43 28.89 5.39
CA ASP A 264 12.66 29.10 4.15
C ASP A 264 11.54 28.07 3.93
N ASP A 265 11.55 26.92 4.64
CA ASP A 265 10.61 25.79 4.47
C ASP A 265 9.60 25.62 5.63
N PHE A 266 9.62 26.49 6.65
CA PHE A 266 8.74 26.40 7.84
C PHE A 266 7.24 26.34 7.53
N ASN A 267 6.80 26.89 6.39
CA ASN A 267 5.40 26.90 5.99
C ASN A 267 4.93 25.57 5.37
N ARG A 268 5.78 24.55 5.22
CA ARG A 268 5.41 23.26 4.62
C ARG A 268 5.74 22.10 5.55
N PRO A 269 4.73 21.53 6.24
CA PRO A 269 4.98 20.46 7.19
C PRO A 269 5.59 19.22 6.52
N PRO A 270 6.52 18.53 7.19
CA PRO A 270 7.11 17.28 6.72
C PRO A 270 6.04 16.19 6.60
N GLY A 271 6.16 15.35 5.58
CA GLY A 271 5.17 14.31 5.34
C GLY A 271 5.43 13.46 4.12
N PHE A 272 4.41 12.67 3.79
CA PHE A 272 4.32 11.82 2.62
C PHE A 272 3.08 12.22 1.81
N SER A 273 3.20 12.28 0.48
CA SER A 273 2.06 12.47 -0.41
C SER A 273 2.13 11.58 -1.64
N LEU A 274 0.95 11.18 -2.13
CA LEU A 274 0.77 10.45 -3.39
C LEU A 274 -0.49 10.94 -4.08
N GLY A 275 -0.41 11.22 -5.38
CA GLY A 275 -1.52 11.77 -6.16
C GLY A 275 -2.58 10.72 -6.47
N GLN A 276 -2.20 9.73 -7.28
CA GLN A 276 -3.12 8.69 -7.75
C GLN A 276 -2.39 7.35 -7.98
N LEU A 277 -3.13 6.26 -7.84
CA LEU A 277 -2.76 4.90 -8.21
C LEU A 277 -3.89 4.30 -9.04
N GLU A 278 -3.60 3.83 -10.25
CA GLU A 278 -4.53 3.03 -11.05
C GLU A 278 -3.99 1.60 -11.14
N LEU A 279 -4.82 0.60 -10.87
CA LEU A 279 -4.44 -0.81 -10.90
C LEU A 279 -5.14 -1.53 -12.05
N PHE A 280 -4.40 -2.25 -12.89
CA PHE A 280 -4.96 -2.98 -14.03
C PHE A 280 -4.55 -4.44 -14.00
N GLY A 281 -5.48 -5.31 -14.37
CA GLY A 281 -5.24 -6.73 -14.31
C GLY A 281 -6.25 -7.54 -15.10
N ILE A 282 -5.90 -8.80 -15.32
CA ILE A 282 -6.82 -9.79 -15.87
C ILE A 282 -7.43 -10.57 -14.72
N GLN A 283 -8.72 -10.91 -14.84
CA GLN A 283 -9.38 -11.73 -13.84
C GLN A 283 -8.69 -13.10 -13.79
N GLY A 284 -8.30 -13.51 -12.59
CA GLY A 284 -7.78 -14.84 -12.34
C GLY A 284 -8.76 -15.67 -11.52
N VAL A 285 -8.44 -16.95 -11.33
CA VAL A 285 -9.21 -17.81 -10.44
C VAL A 285 -8.86 -17.45 -9.00
N ARG A 286 -9.86 -17.04 -8.21
CA ARG A 286 -9.69 -16.87 -6.77
C ARG A 286 -9.44 -18.24 -6.15
N GLU A 287 -8.19 -18.49 -5.74
CA GLU A 287 -7.87 -19.69 -4.98
C GLU A 287 -8.67 -19.69 -3.68
N LYS A 288 -9.39 -20.79 -3.40
CA LYS A 288 -10.07 -20.95 -2.11
C LYS A 288 -9.02 -20.80 -1.00
N PRO A 289 -9.28 -20.00 0.04
CA PRO A 289 -8.38 -19.93 1.18
C PRO A 289 -8.15 -21.36 1.67
N ALA A 290 -6.88 -21.72 1.90
CA ALA A 290 -6.58 -23.00 2.52
C ALA A 290 -7.44 -23.11 3.79
N PRO A 291 -8.10 -24.27 4.04
CA PRO A 291 -8.86 -24.44 5.25
C PRO A 291 -7.97 -24.04 6.41
N VAL A 292 -8.46 -23.11 7.24
CA VAL A 292 -7.75 -22.72 8.45
C VAL A 292 -7.57 -24.02 9.22
N LYS A 293 -6.32 -24.49 9.36
CA LYS A 293 -6.01 -25.56 10.31
C LYS A 293 -6.39 -24.99 11.66
N VAL A 294 -7.60 -25.30 12.12
CA VAL A 294 -7.99 -25.11 13.49
C VAL A 294 -6.94 -25.88 14.27
N ARG A 295 -6.10 -25.19 15.05
CA ARG A 295 -5.26 -25.88 16.03
C ARG A 295 -6.23 -26.76 16.82
N ALA A 296 -5.93 -28.04 16.93
CA ALA A 296 -6.61 -28.88 17.90
C ALA A 296 -6.62 -28.08 19.21
N TYR A 297 -7.81 -27.85 19.75
CA TYR A 297 -7.97 -27.20 21.04
C TYR A 297 -7.02 -27.95 21.99
N ASP A 298 -6.07 -27.24 22.61
CA ASP A 298 -5.48 -27.78 23.82
C ASP A 298 -6.66 -28.09 24.76
N PRO A 299 -6.69 -29.27 25.40
CA PRO A 299 -7.77 -29.62 26.32
C PRO A 299 -7.98 -28.45 27.30
N PRO A 300 -9.22 -28.16 27.70
CA PRO A 300 -9.53 -26.96 28.48
C PRO A 300 -8.60 -26.89 29.69
N PHE A 301 -7.70 -25.90 29.69
CA PHE A 301 -7.01 -25.56 30.91
C PHE A 301 -8.08 -25.00 31.85
N ILE A 302 -8.28 -25.66 32.98
CA ILE A 302 -9.21 -25.20 34.01
C ILE A 302 -8.63 -23.89 34.55
N ILE A 303 -9.25 -22.76 34.20
CA ILE A 303 -9.09 -21.54 34.98
C ILE A 303 -9.89 -21.76 36.26
N SER A 304 -9.24 -22.15 37.35
CA SER A 304 -9.86 -22.13 38.66
C SER A 304 -10.01 -20.67 39.09
N ALA A 305 -11.16 -20.06 38.76
CA ALA A 305 -11.56 -18.81 39.39
C ALA A 305 -12.01 -19.14 40.82
N TRP A 306 -11.21 -18.75 41.81
CA TRP A 306 -11.62 -18.81 43.21
C TRP A 306 -12.67 -17.72 43.44
N SER A 307 -13.95 -18.11 43.41
CA SER A 307 -15.04 -17.25 43.86
C SER A 307 -15.09 -17.31 45.39
N GLY A 308 -14.52 -16.30 46.05
CA GLY A 308 -14.81 -16.03 47.45
C GLY A 308 -16.32 -15.83 47.69
N PRO A 309 -16.81 -15.99 48.93
CA PRO A 309 -18.24 -16.02 49.21
C PRO A 309 -18.82 -14.62 49.13
N THR A 310 -19.36 -14.26 47.96
CA THR A 310 -20.47 -13.30 47.71
C THR A 310 -20.51 -12.97 46.23
N ALA A 311 -20.98 -13.91 45.40
CA ALA A 311 -21.37 -13.59 44.03
C ALA A 311 -22.77 -12.96 44.07
N SER A 312 -22.86 -11.65 43.86
CA SER A 312 -24.13 -10.97 43.61
C SER A 312 -24.69 -11.38 42.25
N LEU A 313 -26.02 -11.32 42.09
CA LEU A 313 -26.77 -11.68 40.88
C LEU A 313 -26.29 -10.95 39.60
N GLU A 314 -25.57 -9.83 39.75
CA GLU A 314 -25.03 -9.04 38.65
C GLU A 314 -23.85 -9.73 37.95
N ARG A 315 -23.03 -10.50 38.67
CA ARG A 315 -21.88 -11.21 38.07
C ARG A 315 -22.30 -12.35 37.15
N SER A 316 -23.42 -13.00 37.44
CA SER A 316 -23.96 -14.07 36.59
C SER A 316 -24.42 -13.57 35.21
N LYS A 317 -24.75 -12.27 35.09
CA LYS A 317 -25.09 -11.66 33.79
C LYS A 317 -23.84 -11.35 32.95
N GLU A 318 -22.74 -10.90 33.55
CA GLU A 318 -21.47 -10.66 32.83
C GLU A 318 -20.91 -11.93 32.17
N HIS A 319 -21.14 -13.10 32.77
CA HIS A 319 -20.66 -14.38 32.22
C HIS A 319 -21.48 -14.86 31.01
N ALA A 320 -22.77 -14.50 30.93
CA ALA A 320 -23.63 -14.86 29.80
C ALA A 320 -23.30 -14.04 28.54
N ASP A 321 -22.95 -12.76 28.70
CA ASP A 321 -22.59 -11.86 27.58
C ASP A 321 -21.22 -12.21 26.97
N CYS A 322 -20.37 -12.92 27.70
CA CYS A 322 -19.08 -13.43 27.20
C CYS A 322 -19.19 -14.78 26.46
N GLY A 323 -20.40 -15.33 26.27
CA GLY A 323 -20.60 -16.61 25.57
C GLY A 323 -20.11 -17.84 26.37
N ILE A 324 -19.96 -17.72 27.69
CA ILE A 324 -19.55 -18.82 28.56
C ILE A 324 -20.81 -19.55 29.06
N GLU A 325 -21.10 -20.74 28.52
CA GLU A 325 -22.07 -21.65 29.13
C GLU A 325 -21.50 -22.21 30.44
N ILE A 326 -21.99 -21.73 31.57
CA ILE A 326 -21.76 -22.39 32.86
C ILE A 326 -22.71 -23.60 32.92
N ARG A 327 -22.19 -24.79 32.59
CA ARG A 327 -22.89 -26.04 32.89
C ARG A 327 -22.84 -26.27 34.40
N GLY A 328 -23.98 -26.08 35.06
CA GLY A 328 -24.13 -26.39 36.48
C GLY A 328 -23.81 -27.85 36.75
N LEU A 329 -22.94 -28.08 37.74
CA LEU A 329 -22.88 -29.37 38.42
C LEU A 329 -24.21 -29.53 39.16
N ALA A 330 -25.05 -30.44 38.66
CA ALA A 330 -26.21 -30.92 39.39
C ALA A 330 -25.76 -31.62 40.68
N GLU A 331 -26.33 -31.14 41.79
CA GLU A 331 -26.71 -31.84 43.02
C GLU A 331 -25.78 -32.93 43.59
N LYS A 332 -25.21 -32.61 44.76
CA LYS A 332 -25.33 -33.45 45.96
C LYS A 332 -25.69 -32.56 47.16
#